data_AF-A0A8S4QZ13-F1
#
_entry.id   AF-A0A8S4QZ13-F1
#
_cell.length_a   1.000
_cell.length_b   1.000
_cell.length_c   1.000
_cell.angle_alpha   90.00
_cell.angle_beta   90.00
_cell.angle_gamma   90.00
#
_symmetry.space_group_name_H-M   'P 1'
#
loop_
_entity.id
_entity.type
_entity.pdbx_description
1 polymer ?
#
loop_
_entity_poly.entity_id
_entity_poly.type
_entity_poly.pdbx_seq_one_letter_code
_entity_poly.pdbx_strand_id
1 'polypeptide(L)'
;MYVPGARAGPYERSIVSVVNRRILPDRPSSLDFVLRNTTLCHPGVGANDLRPLSDTLAGYLESLIIPRACDPNLTLTENKIKAVSNFFHMACKAGPWVPDVERDAELKRKYPSLCGACANPACTVHDKYWGPTGTLQCLVSNAGEVMWGELDDVNFFFG
;
A
#
# COMPACT_ATOMS: atom_id res chain seq x y z
N MET A 1 0.87 -34.93 3.41
CA MET A 1 -0.03 -34.27 2.45
C MET A 1 0.21 -32.77 2.61
N TYR A 2 0.97 -32.17 1.70
CA TYR A 2 1.31 -30.74 1.76
C TYR A 2 0.12 -29.97 1.18
N VAL A 3 -0.50 -29.09 1.97
CA VAL A 3 -1.55 -28.19 1.50
C VAL A 3 -0.88 -26.85 1.22
N PRO A 4 -0.72 -26.44 -0.05
CA PRO A 4 -0.23 -25.11 -0.36
C PRO A 4 -1.17 -24.09 0.31
N GLY A 5 -0.63 -23.21 1.16
CA GLY A 5 -1.42 -22.19 1.86
C GLY A 5 -1.78 -22.50 3.33
N ALA A 6 -1.34 -23.63 3.90
CA ALA A 6 -1.45 -23.83 5.35
C ALA A 6 -0.34 -23.05 6.09
N ARG A 7 -0.74 -22.15 7.00
CA ARG A 7 0.20 -21.42 7.88
C ARG A 7 1.10 -22.38 8.65
N ALA A 8 2.37 -22.05 8.82
CA ALA A 8 3.28 -22.86 9.64
C ALA A 8 2.94 -22.80 11.14
N GLY A 9 2.16 -21.79 11.59
CA GLY A 9 1.50 -21.77 12.89
C GLY A 9 0.16 -20.99 12.89
N PRO A 10 -0.70 -21.14 13.91
CA PRO A 10 -2.06 -20.58 13.93
C PRO A 10 -2.10 -19.05 13.84
N TYR A 11 -1.03 -18.37 14.25
CA TYR A 11 -0.94 -16.90 14.27
C TYR A 11 0.09 -16.34 13.30
N GLU A 12 0.78 -17.19 12.54
CA GLU A 12 1.79 -16.74 11.57
C GLU A 12 1.11 -16.07 10.38
N ARG A 13 1.67 -14.92 9.96
CA ARG A 13 1.18 -14.14 8.82
C ARG A 13 2.34 -13.91 7.87
N SER A 14 2.14 -14.25 6.60
CA SER A 14 3.06 -13.92 5.51
C SER A 14 2.55 -12.70 4.78
N ILE A 15 3.43 -11.75 4.52
CA ILE A 15 3.11 -10.47 3.90
C ILE A 15 3.90 -10.40 2.62
N VAL A 16 3.23 -10.05 1.54
CA VAL A 16 3.79 -10.09 0.21
C VAL A 16 3.58 -8.79 -0.52
N SER A 17 4.50 -8.51 -1.42
CA SER A 17 4.27 -7.59 -2.51
C SER A 17 3.77 -8.38 -3.71
N VAL A 18 2.64 -7.97 -4.28
CA VAL A 18 2.17 -8.50 -5.56
C VAL A 18 2.37 -7.43 -6.62
N VAL A 19 3.01 -7.81 -7.72
CA VAL A 19 3.41 -6.88 -8.78
C VAL A 19 2.87 -7.33 -10.13
N ASN A 20 2.53 -6.36 -10.98
CA ASN A 20 2.20 -6.63 -12.37
C ASN A 20 3.47 -7.07 -13.11
N ARG A 21 3.39 -8.17 -13.87
CA ARG A 21 4.54 -8.70 -14.62
C ARG A 21 5.18 -7.66 -15.55
N ARG A 22 4.42 -6.65 -16.02
CA ARG A 22 4.92 -5.60 -16.91
C ARG A 22 6.01 -4.71 -16.30
N ILE A 23 6.07 -4.60 -14.97
CA ILE A 23 7.10 -3.78 -14.29
C ILE A 23 8.36 -4.59 -13.97
N LEU A 24 8.34 -5.91 -14.20
CA LEU A 24 9.49 -6.77 -13.94
C LEU A 24 10.54 -6.62 -15.05
N PRO A 25 11.79 -6.29 -14.71
CA PRO A 25 12.87 -6.19 -15.67
C PRO A 25 13.34 -7.57 -16.15
N ASP A 26 13.89 -7.61 -17.37
CA ASP A 26 14.45 -8.85 -17.94
C ASP A 26 15.72 -9.34 -17.22
N ARG A 27 16.37 -8.46 -16.47
CA ARG A 27 17.61 -8.73 -15.71
C ARG A 27 17.39 -8.57 -14.20
N PRO A 28 18.15 -9.30 -13.36
CA PRO A 28 18.11 -9.10 -11.92
C PRO A 28 18.33 -7.63 -11.55
N SER A 29 17.41 -7.09 -10.76
CA SER A 29 17.42 -5.69 -10.32
C SER A 29 17.05 -5.63 -8.84
N SER A 30 17.44 -4.57 -8.15
CA SER A 30 17.04 -4.35 -6.76
C SER A 30 15.54 -4.02 -6.66
N LEU A 31 14.93 -4.35 -5.53
CA LEU A 31 13.50 -4.13 -5.33
C LEU A 31 13.12 -2.64 -5.40
N ASP A 32 13.97 -1.76 -4.88
CA ASP A 32 13.76 -0.32 -4.98
C ASP A 32 13.81 0.19 -6.43
N PHE A 33 14.65 -0.40 -7.29
CA PHE A 33 14.69 -0.08 -8.70
C PHE A 33 13.41 -0.49 -9.42
N VAL A 34 12.89 -1.69 -9.11
CA VAL A 34 11.67 -2.23 -9.74
C VAL A 34 10.43 -1.44 -9.33
N LEU A 35 10.35 -0.98 -8.09
CA LEU A 35 9.15 -0.35 -7.53
C LEU A 35 9.16 1.18 -7.55
N ARG A 36 10.30 1.81 -7.80
CA ARG A 36 10.37 3.27 -7.88
C ARG A 36 9.59 3.78 -9.10
N ASN A 37 8.85 4.87 -8.91
CA ASN A 37 8.00 5.49 -9.93
C ASN A 37 6.88 4.59 -10.48
N THR A 38 6.57 3.46 -9.84
CA THR A 38 5.38 2.66 -10.18
C THR A 38 4.14 3.24 -9.51
N THR A 39 2.97 2.70 -9.86
CA THR A 39 1.71 3.02 -9.17
C THR A 39 1.39 2.03 -8.05
N LEU A 40 1.22 2.53 -6.82
CA LEU A 40 0.92 1.71 -5.64
C LEU A 40 -0.59 1.58 -5.37
N CYS A 41 -1.08 0.36 -5.21
CA CYS A 41 -2.35 0.07 -4.55
C CYS A 41 -2.07 -0.20 -3.07
N HIS A 42 -2.45 0.73 -2.19
CA HIS A 42 -2.16 0.63 -0.76
C HIS A 42 -3.43 0.17 -0.01
N PRO A 43 -3.33 -0.81 0.91
CA PRO A 43 -4.48 -1.36 1.68
C PRO A 43 -5.23 -0.36 2.58
N GLY A 44 -4.82 0.91 2.59
CA GLY A 44 -5.29 1.93 3.50
C GLY A 44 -4.98 1.66 4.97
N VAL A 45 -5.40 2.61 5.80
CA VAL A 45 -5.46 2.45 7.26
C VAL A 45 -6.82 1.85 7.60
N GLY A 46 -6.82 0.77 8.38
CA GLY A 46 -8.06 0.19 8.91
C GLY A 46 -8.69 1.15 9.91
N ALA A 47 -9.95 1.54 9.70
CA ALA A 47 -10.67 2.43 10.61
C ALA A 47 -11.01 1.80 11.97
N ASN A 48 -10.83 0.46 12.11
CA ASN A 48 -11.11 -0.28 13.33
C ASN A 48 -9.91 -1.17 13.72
N ASP A 49 -9.60 -1.21 15.02
CA ASP A 49 -8.55 -2.00 15.71
C ASP A 49 -8.63 -3.53 15.52
N LEU A 50 -9.55 -4.04 14.70
CA LEU A 50 -9.62 -5.45 14.33
C LEU A 50 -8.76 -5.79 13.10
N ARG A 51 -8.34 -4.80 12.30
CA ARG A 51 -7.30 -4.97 11.25
C ARG A 51 -6.24 -3.84 11.20
N PRO A 52 -5.61 -3.49 12.33
CA PRO A 52 -4.51 -2.50 12.41
C PRO A 52 -3.22 -3.00 11.73
N LEU A 53 -3.21 -4.27 11.32
CA LEU A 53 -2.07 -4.91 10.69
C LEU A 53 -1.75 -4.25 9.33
N SER A 54 -2.71 -3.75 8.54
CA SER A 54 -2.42 -3.23 7.19
C SER A 54 -1.43 -2.06 7.16
N ASP A 55 -1.56 -1.08 8.06
CA ASP A 55 -0.68 0.11 8.07
C ASP A 55 0.71 -0.20 8.64
N THR A 56 0.77 -1.02 9.71
CA THR A 56 2.05 -1.46 10.28
C THR A 56 2.84 -2.29 9.27
N LEU A 57 2.17 -3.19 8.56
CA LEU A 57 2.81 -4.07 7.59
C LEU A 57 3.16 -3.35 6.28
N ALA A 58 2.26 -2.51 5.77
CA ALA A 58 2.56 -1.64 4.63
C ALA A 58 3.76 -0.76 4.96
N GLY A 59 3.76 -0.13 6.13
CA GLY A 59 4.88 0.68 6.60
C GLY A 59 6.19 -0.11 6.75
N TYR A 60 6.13 -1.39 7.13
CA TYR A 60 7.31 -2.26 7.13
C TYR A 60 7.87 -2.46 5.72
N LEU A 61 7.04 -2.86 4.76
CA LEU A 61 7.45 -3.06 3.36
C LEU A 61 7.99 -1.77 2.74
N GLU A 62 7.32 -0.65 3.00
CA GLU A 62 7.76 0.68 2.60
C GLU A 62 9.15 1.01 3.19
N SER A 63 9.40 0.65 4.45
CA SER A 63 10.70 0.90 5.09
C SER A 63 11.87 0.09 4.50
N LEU A 64 11.57 -1.00 3.76
CA LEU A 64 12.59 -1.82 3.10
C LEU A 64 13.02 -1.24 1.74
N ILE A 65 12.16 -0.47 1.08
CA ILE A 65 12.39 0.01 -0.30
C ILE A 65 12.57 1.53 -0.38
N ILE A 66 11.96 2.28 0.54
CA ILE A 66 12.00 3.74 0.53
C ILE A 66 13.22 4.21 1.33
N PRO A 67 14.15 4.96 0.71
CA PRO A 67 15.28 5.54 1.43
C PRO A 67 14.79 6.41 2.59
N ARG A 68 15.42 6.27 3.76
CA ARG A 68 15.09 7.10 4.92
C ARG A 68 15.44 8.56 4.63
N ALA A 69 14.44 9.41 4.70
CA ALA A 69 14.60 10.86 4.66
C ALA A 69 13.78 11.45 5.82
N CYS A 70 14.35 12.44 6.50
CA CYS A 70 13.68 13.12 7.61
C CYS A 70 13.80 14.62 7.42
N ASP A 71 12.67 15.29 7.25
CA ASP A 71 12.55 16.73 7.26
C ASP A 71 12.17 17.17 8.68
N PRO A 72 13.03 17.93 9.38
CA PRO A 72 12.79 18.32 10.78
C PRO A 72 11.59 19.26 10.93
N ASN A 73 11.08 19.84 9.85
CA ASN A 73 9.90 20.72 9.88
C ASN A 73 8.58 19.95 9.73
N LEU A 74 8.63 18.64 9.48
CA LEU A 74 7.45 17.80 9.29
C LEU A 74 7.32 16.81 10.45
N THR A 75 6.09 16.42 10.77
CA THR A 75 5.86 15.34 11.74
C THR A 75 6.41 14.01 11.20
N LEU A 76 6.62 13.04 12.08
CA LEU A 76 7.03 11.70 11.64
C LEU A 76 6.03 11.09 10.65
N THR A 77 4.74 11.25 10.91
CA THR A 77 3.67 10.76 10.04
C THR A 77 3.71 11.43 8.67
N GLU A 78 3.87 12.75 8.63
CA GLU A 78 3.96 13.46 7.36
C GLU A 78 5.25 13.14 6.60
N ASN A 79 6.37 12.93 7.28
CA ASN A 79 7.61 12.44 6.66
C ASN A 79 7.38 11.09 5.96
N LYS A 80 6.65 10.16 6.59
CA LYS A 80 6.29 8.87 5.95
C LYS A 80 5.40 9.08 4.72
N ILE A 81 4.36 9.91 4.83
CA ILE A 81 3.45 10.24 3.71
C ILE A 81 4.24 10.85 2.55
N LYS A 82 5.11 11.83 2.83
CA LYS A 82 5.99 12.47 1.84
C LYS A 82 6.93 11.44 1.19
N ALA A 83 7.49 10.52 1.97
CA ALA A 83 8.41 9.51 1.46
C ALA A 83 7.72 8.56 0.47
N VAL A 84 6.52 8.06 0.79
CA VAL A 84 5.69 7.25 -0.12
C VAL A 84 5.32 8.06 -1.37
N SER A 85 4.88 9.31 -1.19
CA SER A 85 4.51 10.23 -2.27
C SER A 85 5.65 10.53 -3.23
N ASN A 86 6.90 10.49 -2.77
CA ASN A 86 8.09 10.76 -3.58
C ASN A 86 8.66 9.49 -4.23
N PHE A 87 8.39 8.32 -3.64
CA PHE A 87 8.92 7.05 -4.14
C PHE A 87 8.07 6.48 -5.28
N PHE A 88 6.74 6.52 -5.13
CA PHE A 88 5.79 6.09 -6.15
C PHE A 88 5.36 7.25 -7.03
N HIS A 89 5.05 6.98 -8.30
CA HIS A 89 4.53 8.00 -9.20
C HIS A 89 3.14 8.47 -8.77
N MET A 90 2.28 7.51 -8.41
CA MET A 90 0.96 7.74 -7.85
C MET A 90 0.58 6.55 -6.97
N ALA A 91 -0.45 6.70 -6.16
CA ALA A 91 -1.02 5.61 -5.39
C ALA A 91 -2.54 5.71 -5.27
N CYS A 92 -3.16 4.62 -4.84
CA CYS A 92 -4.42 4.69 -4.12
C CYS A 92 -4.18 4.31 -2.66
N LYS A 93 -4.03 5.33 -1.81
CA LYS A 93 -4.00 5.22 -0.35
C LYS A 93 -5.31 5.72 0.23
N ALA A 94 -6.40 5.04 -0.07
CA ALA A 94 -7.73 5.41 0.40
C ALA A 94 -7.88 5.27 1.93
N GLY A 95 -8.86 5.97 2.50
CA GLY A 95 -9.16 5.96 3.93
C GLY A 95 -8.43 7.07 4.70
N PRO A 96 -8.57 7.12 6.04
CA PRO A 96 -7.88 8.12 6.86
C PRO A 96 -6.37 7.86 6.85
N TRP A 97 -5.55 8.92 6.77
CA TRP A 97 -4.10 8.88 6.95
C TRP A 97 -3.70 9.27 8.37
N VAL A 98 -4.53 10.10 9.01
CA VAL A 98 -4.40 10.51 10.41
C VAL A 98 -5.79 10.56 11.08
N PRO A 99 -5.88 10.49 12.42
CA PRO A 99 -7.16 10.52 13.12
C PRO A 99 -7.91 11.86 13.01
N ASP A 100 -7.18 12.98 12.93
CA ASP A 100 -7.78 14.32 12.81
C ASP A 100 -8.25 14.57 11.37
N VAL A 101 -9.54 14.82 11.20
CA VAL A 101 -10.18 14.90 9.88
C VAL A 101 -9.72 16.12 9.09
N GLU A 102 -9.51 17.26 9.75
CA GLU A 102 -9.06 18.48 9.08
C GLU A 102 -7.63 18.32 8.56
N ARG A 103 -6.75 17.74 9.40
CA ARG A 103 -5.37 17.42 9.06
C ARG A 103 -5.28 16.34 8.00
N ASP A 104 -6.14 15.31 8.03
CA ASP A 104 -6.24 14.30 6.98
C ASP A 104 -6.55 14.94 5.62
N ALA A 105 -7.56 15.81 5.59
CA ALA A 105 -7.94 16.53 4.39
C ALA A 105 -6.82 17.47 3.90
N GLU A 106 -6.10 18.13 4.80
CA GLU A 106 -4.95 18.96 4.48
C GLU A 106 -3.80 18.13 3.85
N LEU A 107 -3.46 17.01 4.46
CA LEU A 107 -2.41 16.12 3.95
C LEU A 107 -2.78 15.57 2.56
N LYS A 108 -4.03 15.16 2.35
CA LYS A 108 -4.51 14.69 1.04
C LYS A 108 -4.42 15.77 -0.04
N ARG A 109 -4.72 17.03 0.30
CA ARG A 109 -4.50 18.17 -0.61
C ARG A 109 -3.03 18.42 -0.90
N LYS A 110 -2.16 18.23 0.10
CA LYS A 110 -0.71 18.45 -0.02
C LYS A 110 0.00 17.35 -0.82
N TYR A 111 -0.48 16.11 -0.74
CA TYR A 111 0.09 14.93 -1.40
C TYR A 111 -0.93 14.23 -2.32
N PRO A 112 -1.46 14.92 -3.35
CA PRO A 112 -2.57 14.41 -4.16
C PRO A 112 -2.21 13.16 -4.98
N SER A 113 -0.92 12.94 -5.28
CA SER A 113 -0.46 11.75 -6.00
C SER A 113 -0.82 10.45 -5.27
N LEU A 114 -0.94 10.47 -3.94
CA LEU A 114 -1.31 9.30 -3.14
C LEU A 114 -2.78 8.89 -3.26
N CYS A 115 -3.60 9.70 -3.91
CA CYS A 115 -4.98 9.38 -4.27
C CYS A 115 -5.19 9.30 -5.79
N GLY A 116 -4.12 9.50 -6.58
CA GLY A 116 -4.19 9.61 -8.05
C GLY A 116 -4.62 8.32 -8.75
N ALA A 117 -4.44 7.16 -8.12
CA ALA A 117 -4.88 5.87 -8.66
C ALA A 117 -6.19 5.35 -8.04
N CYS A 118 -6.79 6.11 -7.11
CA CYS A 118 -8.08 5.73 -6.54
C CYS A 118 -9.22 5.87 -7.54
N ALA A 119 -10.29 5.10 -7.35
CA ALA A 119 -11.46 5.17 -8.22
C ALA A 119 -12.29 6.44 -7.99
N ASN A 120 -12.25 6.96 -6.77
CA ASN A 120 -12.91 8.17 -6.34
C ASN A 120 -11.84 9.18 -5.85
N PRO A 121 -11.83 10.41 -6.38
CA PRO A 121 -10.86 11.43 -5.95
C PRO A 121 -10.99 11.81 -4.47
N ALA A 122 -12.13 11.54 -3.83
CA ALA A 122 -12.30 11.76 -2.40
C ALA A 122 -11.42 10.84 -1.54
N CYS A 123 -10.95 9.70 -2.07
CA CYS A 123 -9.92 8.87 -1.44
C CYS A 123 -10.30 8.45 0.00
N THR A 124 -11.58 8.12 0.20
CA THR A 124 -12.15 7.77 1.50
C THR A 124 -12.28 6.26 1.66
N VAL A 125 -12.77 5.82 2.82
CA VAL A 125 -13.10 4.40 3.07
C VAL A 125 -14.18 3.84 2.14
N HIS A 126 -14.89 4.70 1.39
CA HIS A 126 -15.90 4.31 0.40
C HIS A 126 -15.32 4.09 -1.00
N ASP A 127 -14.01 4.29 -1.19
CA ASP A 127 -13.36 3.92 -2.44
C ASP A 127 -13.38 2.40 -2.63
N LYS A 128 -13.72 1.92 -3.82
CA LYS A 128 -13.72 0.48 -4.12
C LYS A 128 -12.35 -0.17 -3.97
N TYR A 129 -11.27 0.60 -4.00
CA TYR A 129 -9.90 0.12 -3.82
C TYR A 129 -9.42 0.15 -2.36
N TRP A 130 -10.25 0.58 -1.41
CA TRP A 130 -9.91 0.58 0.01
C TRP A 130 -9.93 -0.83 0.63
N GLY A 131 -9.00 -1.08 1.56
CA GLY A 131 -8.92 -2.33 2.32
C GLY A 131 -8.23 -3.50 1.58
N PRO A 132 -8.07 -4.66 2.25
CA PRO A 132 -7.33 -5.80 1.71
C PRO A 132 -7.84 -6.27 0.34
N THR A 133 -9.16 -6.48 0.20
CA THR A 133 -9.77 -6.90 -1.06
C THR A 133 -9.76 -5.78 -2.10
N GLY A 134 -10.05 -4.53 -1.72
CA GLY A 134 -10.07 -3.40 -2.65
C GLY A 134 -8.70 -3.15 -3.28
N THR A 135 -7.63 -3.37 -2.51
CA THR A 135 -6.26 -3.21 -3.02
C THR A 135 -5.89 -4.28 -4.06
N LEU A 136 -6.38 -5.51 -3.90
CA LEU A 136 -6.28 -6.53 -4.96
C LEU A 136 -7.10 -6.13 -6.20
N GLN A 137 -8.30 -5.58 -6.00
CA GLN A 137 -9.12 -5.04 -7.10
C GLN A 137 -8.42 -3.90 -7.85
N CYS A 138 -7.71 -3.03 -7.15
CA CYS A 138 -6.90 -1.96 -7.75
C CYS A 138 -5.84 -2.51 -8.71
N LEU A 139 -5.15 -3.59 -8.30
CA LEU A 139 -4.14 -4.24 -9.13
C LEU A 139 -4.76 -4.88 -10.39
N VAL A 140 -5.82 -5.69 -10.24
CA VAL A 140 -6.45 -6.38 -11.39
C VAL A 140 -7.25 -5.46 -12.30
N SER A 141 -7.73 -4.32 -11.80
CA SER A 141 -8.35 -3.27 -12.61
C SER A 141 -7.34 -2.42 -13.39
N ASN A 142 -6.05 -2.75 -13.29
CA ASN A 142 -4.95 -2.04 -13.92
C ASN A 142 -4.80 -0.57 -13.46
N ALA A 143 -5.37 -0.24 -12.30
CA ALA A 143 -5.24 1.08 -11.69
C ALA A 143 -3.87 1.27 -11.03
N GLY A 144 -3.25 0.18 -10.56
CA GLY A 144 -1.88 0.18 -10.08
C GLY A 144 -1.06 -1.02 -10.54
N GLU A 145 0.18 -1.05 -10.09
CA GLU A 145 1.22 -1.97 -10.56
C GLU A 145 1.84 -2.81 -9.45
N VAL A 146 1.76 -2.31 -8.22
CA VAL A 146 2.23 -2.99 -7.03
C VAL A 146 1.21 -2.87 -5.92
N MET A 147 1.09 -3.89 -5.09
CA MET A 147 0.26 -3.86 -3.90
C MET A 147 0.88 -4.60 -2.72
N TRP A 148 0.43 -4.26 -1.51
CA TRP A 148 0.80 -4.91 -0.26
C TRP A 148 -0.36 -5.73 0.30
N GLY A 149 -0.14 -7.01 0.59
CA GLY A 149 -1.20 -7.89 1.10
C GLY A 149 -0.69 -9.04 1.96
N GLU A 150 -1.61 -9.67 2.68
CA GLU A 150 -1.34 -10.96 3.31
C GLU A 150 -1.40 -12.06 2.24
N LEU A 151 -0.49 -13.04 2.31
CA LEU A 151 -0.41 -14.13 1.34
C LEU A 151 -1.72 -14.93 1.27
N ASP A 152 -2.40 -15.13 2.39
CA ASP A 152 -3.67 -15.85 2.45
C ASP A 152 -4.77 -15.12 1.66
N ASP A 153 -4.85 -13.79 1.79
CA ASP A 153 -5.80 -12.96 1.05
C ASP A 153 -5.49 -12.96 -0.46
N VAL A 154 -4.20 -12.93 -0.81
CA VAL A 154 -3.73 -12.99 -2.21
C VAL A 154 -4.10 -14.35 -2.83
N ASN A 155 -3.79 -15.45 -2.15
CA ASN A 155 -4.12 -16.79 -2.62
C ASN A 155 -5.64 -16.94 -2.78
N PHE A 156 -6.42 -16.57 -1.75
CA PHE A 156 -7.88 -16.63 -1.82
C PHE A 156 -8.47 -15.83 -3.00
N PHE A 157 -7.84 -14.70 -3.35
CA PHE A 157 -8.32 -13.86 -4.46
C PHE A 157 -7.97 -14.42 -5.84
N PHE A 158 -6.81 -15.08 -6.00
CA PHE A 158 -6.32 -15.56 -7.30
C PHE A 158 -6.47 -17.07 -7.54
N GLY A 159 -6.73 -17.89 -6.51
CA GLY A 159 -6.85 -19.35 -6.62
C GLY A 159 -6.74 -20.07 -5.28
#